data_AF-A0A3D5CSM2-F1
#
_entry.id   AF-A0A3D5CSM2-F1
#
_cell.length_a   1.000
_cell.length_b   1.000
_cell.length_c   1.000
_cell.angle_alpha   90.00
_cell.angle_beta   90.00
_cell.angle_gamma   90.00
#
_symmetry.space_group_name_H-M   'P 1'
#
loop_
_entity.id
_entity.type
_entity.pdbx_description
1 polymer ?
#
loop_
_entity_poly.entity_id
_entity_poly.type
_entity_poly.pdbx_seq_one_letter_code
_entity_poly.pdbx_strand_id
1 'polypeptide(L)' 'GLNILNNNRELAYQSVFHSHIHLVPRYSKEDDFSIHFVNHQDSYGSEELKAIQETIVKQVSCDD' A
#
# COMPACT_ATOMS: atom_id res chain seq x y z
N GLY A 1 -2.24 -5.87 18.49
CA GLY A 1 -2.79 -5.56 17.15
C GLY A 1 -2.28 -6.56 16.12
N LEU A 2 -2.64 -6.43 14.85
CA LEU A 2 -2.14 -7.28 13.76
C LEU A 2 -1.98 -6.44 12.49
N ASN A 3 -0.82 -6.53 11.82
CA ASN A 3 -0.63 -5.97 10.49
C ASN A 3 -0.72 -7.09 9.43
N ILE A 4 -1.28 -6.78 8.27
CA ILE A 4 -1.26 -7.62 7.06
C ILE A 4 -0.46 -6.86 6.00
N LEU A 5 0.56 -7.49 5.43
CA LEU A 5 1.45 -6.87 4.43
C LEU A 5 1.71 -7.84 3.28
N ASN A 6 1.77 -7.29 2.06
CA ASN A 6 2.20 -8.00 0.87
C ASN A 6 3.20 -7.13 0.10
N ASN A 7 4.39 -7.68 -0.15
CA ASN A 7 5.48 -7.03 -0.85
C ASN A 7 5.53 -7.53 -2.30
N ASN A 8 5.45 -6.62 -3.27
CA ASN A 8 5.47 -6.96 -4.69
C ASN A 8 6.69 -6.34 -5.36
N ARG A 9 7.61 -7.20 -5.83
CA ARG A 9 8.91 -6.87 -6.41
C ARG A 9 9.94 -6.35 -5.39
N GLU A 10 11.19 -6.36 -5.81
CA GLU A 10 12.38 -6.06 -4.98
C GLU A 10 12.32 -4.67 -4.34
N LEU A 11 11.90 -3.64 -5.09
CA LEU A 11 11.80 -2.26 -4.56
C LEU A 11 10.81 -2.15 -3.40
N ALA A 12 9.79 -3.00 -3.38
CA ALA A 12 8.84 -3.11 -2.28
C ALA A 12 9.24 -4.19 -1.27
N TYR A 13 10.54 -4.51 -1.17
CA TYR A 13 11.13 -5.46 -0.22
C TYR A 13 10.77 -6.95 -0.42
N GLN A 14 10.33 -7.36 -1.62
CA GLN A 14 10.13 -8.78 -1.91
C GLN A 14 11.47 -9.49 -2.16
N SER A 15 11.80 -10.48 -1.32
CA SER A 15 13.00 -11.34 -1.48
C SER A 15 12.68 -12.76 -1.98
N VAL A 16 11.47 -13.27 -1.70
CA VAL A 16 10.99 -14.59 -2.15
C VAL A 16 9.91 -14.42 -3.20
N PHE A 17 10.20 -14.85 -4.44
CA PHE A 17 9.30 -14.72 -5.60
C PHE A 17 8.25 -15.85 -5.68
N HIS A 18 7.50 -15.98 -4.59
CA HIS A 18 6.28 -16.76 -4.49
C HIS A 18 5.26 -15.88 -3.76
N SER A 19 4.01 -15.81 -4.20
CA SER A 19 3.02 -14.94 -3.54
C SER A 19 2.83 -15.32 -2.08
N HIS A 20 3.07 -14.40 -1.16
CA HIS A 20 2.91 -14.62 0.28
C HIS A 20 2.33 -13.39 0.96
N ILE A 21 1.66 -13.63 2.08
CA ILE A 21 1.07 -12.59 2.93
C ILE A 21 1.75 -12.67 4.28
N HIS A 22 2.31 -11.56 4.74
CA HIS A 22 2.80 -11.42 6.10
C HIS A 22 1.64 -11.11 7.03
N LEU A 23 1.49 -11.91 8.08
CA LEU A 23 0.65 -11.62 9.24
C LEU A 23 1.59 -11.32 10.41
N VAL A 24 1.63 -10.07 10.85
CA VAL A 24 2.60 -9.60 11.87
C VAL A 24 1.84 -9.19 13.14
N PRO A 25 1.78 -10.05 14.17
CA PRO A 25 1.21 -9.69 15.46
C PRO A 25 1.98 -8.53 16.08
N ARG A 26 1.25 -7.61 16.71
CA ARG A 26 1.79 -6.41 17.35
C ARG A 26 1.54 -6.45 18.84
N TYR A 27 2.60 -6.47 19.64
CA TYR A 27 2.51 -6.65 21.08
C TYR A 27 2.83 -5.35 21.84
N SER A 28 3.77 -4.54 21.34
CA SER A 28 4.13 -3.28 21.99
C SER A 28 4.64 -2.24 21.00
N LYS A 29 5.01 -1.06 21.53
CA LYS A 29 5.71 -0.02 20.76
C LYS A 29 7.18 -0.36 20.50
N GLU A 30 7.70 -1.41 21.12
CA GLU A 30 9.09 -1.86 21.04
C GLU A 30 9.26 -3.01 20.03
N ASP A 31 8.19 -3.43 19.35
CA ASP A 31 8.29 -4.41 18.26
C ASP A 31 9.27 -3.90 17.17
N ASP A 32 10.19 -4.75 16.71
CA ASP A 32 11.17 -4.40 15.67
C ASP A 32 10.51 -3.98 14.35
N PHE A 33 9.30 -4.47 14.07
CA PHE A 33 8.55 -4.10 12.88
C PHE A 33 7.83 -2.75 13.06
N SER A 34 8.13 -1.82 12.15
CA SER A 34 7.46 -0.53 12.06
C SER A 34 7.14 -0.16 10.61
N ILE A 35 6.11 0.66 10.43
CA ILE A 35 5.72 1.22 9.13
C ILE A 35 5.74 2.73 9.27
N HIS A 36 6.39 3.41 8.33
CA HIS A 36 6.42 4.87 8.28
C HIS A 36 5.37 5.37 7.28
N PHE A 37 4.38 6.12 7.77
CA PHE A 37 3.37 6.78 6.95
C PHE A 37 3.58 8.29 6.98
N VAL A 38 3.86 8.87 5.82
CA VAL A 38 3.91 10.33 5.63
C VAL A 38 2.54 10.80 5.15
N ASN A 39 2.00 11.84 5.79
CA ASN A 39 0.74 12.43 5.37
C ASN A 39 0.98 13.41 4.21
N HIS A 40 0.27 13.21 3.09
CA HIS A 40 0.29 14.06 1.91
C HIS A 40 -1.11 14.61 1.55
N GLN A 41 -2.05 14.61 2.49
CA GLN A 41 -3.43 15.04 2.24
C GLN A 41 -3.50 16.47 1.66
N ASP A 42 -2.72 17.40 2.22
CA ASP A 42 -2.74 18.81 1.79
C ASP A 42 -1.99 19.06 0.47
N SER A 43 -1.37 18.01 -0.10
CA SER A 43 -0.65 18.10 -1.38
C SER A 43 -1.56 17.96 -2.59
N TYR A 44 -2.84 17.60 -2.41
CA TYR A 44 -3.76 17.34 -3.51
C TYR A 44 -5.11 18.04 -3.30
N GLY A 45 -5.58 18.72 -4.35
CA GLY A 45 -6.93 19.28 -4.40
C GLY A 45 -7.99 18.24 -4.75
N SER A 46 -9.26 18.56 -4.48
CA SER A 46 -10.40 17.67 -4.79
C SER A 46 -10.49 17.31 -6.28
N GLU A 47 -10.18 18.25 -7.18
CA GLU A 47 -10.21 18.02 -8.63
C GLU A 47 -9.10 17.05 -9.08
N GLU A 48 -7.90 17.15 -8.51
CA GLU A 48 -6.77 16.27 -8.82
C GLU A 48 -7.02 14.84 -8.34
N LEU A 49 -7.55 14.68 -7.12
CA LEU A 49 -7.94 13.37 -6.58
C LEU A 49 -9.02 12.71 -7.46
N LYS A 50 -9.98 13.50 -7.95
CA LYS A 50 -11.00 13.01 -8.89
C LYS A 50 -10.39 12.55 -10.20
N ALA A 51 -9.45 13.31 -10.77
CA ALA A 51 -8.76 12.94 -12.00
C ALA A 51 -7.94 11.63 -11.85
N ILE A 52 -7.26 11.44 -10.72
CA ILE A 52 -6.54 10.20 -10.40
C ILE A 52 -7.52 9.02 -10.32
N GLN A 53 -8.64 9.20 -9.62
CA GLN A 53 -9.67 8.18 -9.48
C GLN A 53 -10.26 7.76 -10.84
N GLU A 54 -10.62 8.73 -11.70
CA GLU A 54 -11.13 8.45 -13.05
C GLU A 54 -10.10 7.69 -13.90
N THR A 55 -8.82 8.04 -13.78
CA THR A 55 -7.72 7.35 -14.48
C THR A 55 -7.63 5.88 -14.07
N ILE A 56 -7.68 5.59 -12.75
CA ILE A 56 -7.65 4.22 -12.23
C ILE A 56 -8.87 3.42 -12.72
N VAL A 57 -10.07 4.00 -12.61
CA VAL A 57 -11.32 3.35 -13.06
C VAL A 57 -11.24 2.99 -14.55
N LYS A 58 -10.73 3.90 -15.38
CA LYS A 58 -10.57 3.63 -16.81
C LYS A 58 -9.65 2.42 -17.07
N GLN A 59 -8.57 2.24 -16.31
CA GLN A 59 -7.67 1.09 -16.51
C GLN A 59 -8.29 -0.23 -16.05
N VAL A 60 -9.19 -0.22 -15.07
CA VAL A 60 -9.84 -1.43 -14.56
C VAL A 60 -11.06 -1.83 -15.41
N SER A 61 -11.80 -0.86 -15.94
CA SER A 61 -13.06 -1.10 -16.65
C SER A 61 -12.93 -1.25 -18.17
N CYS A 62 -11.73 -1.07 -18.74
CA CYS A 62 -11.51 -1.14 -20.19
C CYS A 62 -11.06 -2.53 -20.71
N ASP A 63 -11.11 -3.57 -19.88
CA ASP A 63 -10.72 -4.94 -20.25
C ASP A 63 -11.91 -5.83 -20.71
N ASP A 64 -12.90 -5.24 -21.41
CA ASP A 64 -13.93 -5.98 -22.17
C ASP A 64 -13.66 -5.97 -23.69
#